data_AF-A0A7Y5LN08-F1
#
_entry.id   AF-A0A7Y5LN08-F1
#
_cell.length_a   1.000
_cell.length_b   1.000
_cell.length_c   1.000
_cell.angle_alpha   90.00
_cell.angle_beta   90.00
_cell.angle_gamma   90.00
#
_symmetry.space_group_name_H-M   'P 1'
#
loop_
_entity.id
_entity.type
_entity.pdbx_description
1 polymer ?
#
loop_
_entity_poly.entity_id
_entity_poly.type
_entity_poly.pdbx_seq_one_letter_code
_entity_poly.pdbx_strand_id
1 'polypeptide(L)' 'MARRKISTTVYIHPEQDEKLKILSDRLQRPVAEFIREAIDMFLEAHRNQLPVQLDLLPPRTASDTESSRSGSKA' A
#
# COMPACT_ATOMS: atom_id res chain seq x y z
N MET A 1 -9.00 14.24 -4.19
CA MET A 1 -8.95 13.96 -2.74
C MET A 1 -7.57 13.41 -2.40
N ALA A 2 -6.92 13.92 -1.35
CA ALA A 2 -5.53 13.57 -1.03
C ALA A 2 -5.39 12.06 -0.72
N ARG A 3 -4.69 11.32 -1.58
CA ARG A 3 -4.29 9.93 -1.30
C ARG A 3 -3.48 9.93 -0.01
N ARG A 4 -4.06 9.41 1.08
CA ARG A 4 -3.34 9.20 2.34
C ARG A 4 -2.19 8.23 2.06
N LYS A 5 -0.95 8.67 2.29
CA LYS A 5 0.23 7.81 2.14
C LYS A 5 0.27 6.86 3.33
N ILE A 6 0.22 5.56 3.06
CA ILE A 6 0.41 4.51 4.07
C ILE A 6 1.85 4.04 3.95
N SER A 7 2.60 4.08 5.06
CA SER A 7 3.92 3.44 5.13
C SER A 7 3.74 1.96 5.43
N THR A 8 4.24 1.11 4.54
CA THR A 8 4.15 -0.35 4.70
C THR A 8 5.54 -0.95 4.57
N THR A 9 5.90 -1.83 5.51
CA THR A 9 7.13 -2.64 5.44
C THR A 9 6.81 -3.96 4.75
N VAL A 10 7.65 -4.35 3.79
CA VAL A 10 7.49 -5.61 3.03
C VAL A 10 8.76 -6.43 3.10
N TYR A 11 8.63 -7.75 3.06
CA TYR A 11 9.75 -8.67 2.92
C TYR A 11 10.02 -8.92 1.44
N ILE A 12 11.28 -8.84 1.05
CA ILE A 12 11.78 -9.15 -0.29
C ILE A 12 12.99 -10.06 -0.18
N HIS A 13 13.32 -10.75 -1.25
CA HIS A 13 14.53 -11.56 -1.30
C HIS A 13 15.78 -10.69 -1.41
N PRO A 14 16.95 -11.15 -0.90
CA PRO A 14 18.21 -10.40 -0.98
C PRO A 14 18.57 -9.98 -2.40
N GLU A 15 18.41 -10.88 -3.38
CA GLU A 15 18.68 -10.60 -4.79
C GLU A 15 17.78 -9.51 -5.37
N GLN A 16 16.57 -9.33 -4.83
CA GLN A 16 15.66 -8.27 -5.26
C GLN A 16 16.13 -6.92 -4.70
N ASP A 17 16.56 -6.88 -3.44
CA ASP A 17 17.13 -5.67 -2.81
C ASP A 17 18.38 -5.19 -3.57
N GLU A 18 19.30 -6.09 -3.90
CA GLU A 18 20.51 -5.77 -4.66
C GLU A 18 20.17 -5.14 -6.02
N LYS A 19 19.25 -5.76 -6.78
CA LYS A 19 18.80 -5.25 -8.08
C LYS A 19 18.10 -3.89 -7.96
N LEU A 20 17.28 -3.69 -6.94
CA LEU A 20 16.57 -2.44 -6.69
C LEU A 20 17.54 -1.30 -6.32
N LYS A 21 18.59 -1.58 -5.54
CA LYS A 21 19.64 -0.61 -5.22
C LYS A 21 20.39 -0.16 -6.47
N ILE A 22 20.81 -1.11 -7.31
CA ILE A 22 21.48 -0.80 -8.59
C ILE A 22 20.58 0.08 -9.48
N LEU A 23 19.28 -0.24 -9.57
CA LEU A 23 18.33 0.58 -10.33
C LEU A 23 18.13 1.96 -9.73
N SER A 24 18.04 2.06 -8.41
CA SER A 24 17.92 3.32 -7.67
C SER A 24 19.12 4.22 -7.96
N ASP A 25 20.34 3.68 -7.91
CA ASP A 25 21.57 4.44 -8.16
C ASP A 25 21.66 4.93 -9.61
N ARG A 26 21.27 4.08 -10.57
CA ARG A 26 21.33 4.41 -12.00
C ARG A 26 20.26 5.42 -12.42
N LEU A 27 19.05 5.29 -11.90
CA LEU A 27 17.91 6.12 -12.30
C LEU A 27 17.71 7.32 -11.37
N GLN A 28 18.44 7.39 -10.25
CA GLN A 28 18.31 8.42 -9.22
C GLN A 28 16.88 8.49 -8.66
N ARG A 29 16.22 7.32 -8.57
CA ARG A 29 14.84 7.17 -8.10
C ARG A 29 14.82 6.32 -6.82
N PRO A 30 14.09 6.71 -5.77
CA PRO A 30 13.99 5.91 -4.55
C PRO A 30 13.48 4.49 -4.81
N VAL A 31 14.04 3.50 -4.12
CA VAL A 31 13.59 2.08 -4.19
C VAL A 31 12.07 1.95 -3.98
N ALA A 32 11.50 2.75 -3.08
CA ALA A 32 10.08 2.75 -2.79
C ALA A 32 9.20 3.12 -4.00
N GLU A 33 9.71 3.87 -4.99
CA GLU A 33 8.98 4.15 -6.23
C GLU A 33 8.83 2.90 -7.08
N PHE A 34 9.91 2.14 -7.28
CA PHE A 34 9.86 0.89 -8.06
C PHE A 34 8.92 -0.13 -7.44
N ILE A 35 8.92 -0.25 -6.11
CA ILE A 35 7.99 -1.16 -5.41
C ILE A 35 6.53 -0.75 -5.67
N ARG A 36 6.22 0.56 -5.64
CA ARG A 36 4.87 1.05 -5.95
C ARG A 36 4.48 0.80 -7.40
N GLU A 37 5.37 1.08 -8.35
CA GLU A 37 5.12 0.82 -9.77
C GLU A 37 4.89 -0.67 -10.03
N ALA A 38 5.67 -1.54 -9.41
CA ALA A 38 5.47 -2.98 -9.50
C ALA A 38 4.10 -3.40 -8.95
N ILE A 39 3.66 -2.83 -7.82
CA ILE A 39 2.33 -3.07 -7.26
C ILE A 39 1.24 -2.59 -8.23
N ASP A 40 1.35 -1.38 -8.77
CA ASP A 40 0.37 -0.82 -9.70
C ASP A 40 0.24 -1.68 -10.97
N MET A 41 1.38 -2.08 -11.55
CA MET A 41 1.42 -2.99 -12.70
C MET A 41 0.79 -4.35 -12.39
N PHE A 42 1.08 -4.91 -11.20
CA PHE A 42 0.54 -6.19 -10.77
C PHE A 42 -0.97 -6.14 -10.55
N LEU A 43 -1.48 -5.07 -9.93
CA LEU A 43 -2.91 -4.86 -9.71
C LEU A 43 -3.67 -4.66 -11.02
N GLU A 44 -3.12 -3.89 -11.97
CA GLU A 44 -3.76 -3.71 -13.28
C GLU A 44 -3.84 -5.04 -14.04
N ALA A 45 -2.77 -5.84 -14.01
CA ALA A 45 -2.74 -7.15 -14.66
C ALA A 45 -3.76 -8.14 -14.07
N HIS A 46 -4.09 -8.02 -12.78
CA HIS A 46 -5.01 -8.91 -12.07
C HIS A 46 -6.38 -8.27 -11.79
N ARG A 47 -6.71 -7.17 -12.47
CA ARG A 47 -7.95 -6.42 -12.24
C ARG A 47 -9.22 -7.29 -12.31
N ASN A 48 -9.23 -8.28 -13.20
CA ASN A 48 -10.35 -9.20 -13.39
C ASN A 48 -10.52 -10.22 -12.23
N GLN A 49 -9.49 -10.40 -11.42
CA GLN A 49 -9.49 -11.28 -10.25
C GLN A 49 -9.80 -10.51 -8.95
N LEU A 50 -9.73 -9.18 -9.00
CA LEU A 50 -10.12 -8.37 -7.86
C LEU A 50 -11.65 -8.40 -7.74
N PRO A 51 -12.20 -8.69 -6.55
CA PRO A 51 -13.64 -8.61 -6.35
C PRO A 51 -14.08 -7.17 -6.63
N VAL A 52 -15.06 -7.03 -7.53
CA VAL A 52 -15.65 -5.74 -7.96
C VAL A 52 -16.11 -4.89 -6.76
N GLN A 53 -16.35 -5.51 -5.60
CA GLN A 53 -16.74 -4.86 -4.35
C GLN A 53 -15.69 -3.98 -3.66
N LEU A 54 -14.44 -3.92 -4.13
CA LEU A 54 -13.49 -2.90 -3.65
C LEU A 54 -13.94 -1.47 -3.95
N ASP A 55 -14.74 -1.27 -5.02
CA ASP A 55 -15.33 0.04 -5.33
C ASP A 55 -16.58 0.37 -4.47
N LEU A 56 -17.17 -0.62 -3.78
CA LEU A 56 -18.39 -0.44 -2.99
C LEU A 56 -18.14 -0.19 -1.49
N LEU A 57 -16.90 -0.37 -1.02
CA LEU A 57 -16.54 0.03 0.34
C LEU A 57 -16.26 1.53 0.33
N PRO A 58 -17.11 2.39 0.94
CA PRO A 58 -16.74 3.77 1.16
C PRO A 58 -15.39 3.79 1.89
N PRO A 59 -14.49 4.74 1.57
CA PRO A 59 -13.19 4.81 2.22
C PRO A 59 -13.43 4.81 3.73
N ARG A 60 -12.90 3.80 4.44
CA ARG A 60 -13.00 3.71 5.90
C ARG A 60 -12.54 5.04 6.48
N THR A 61 -13.49 5.86 6.91
CA THR A 61 -13.19 7.13 7.52
C THR A 61 -12.61 6.82 8.89
N ALA A 62 -11.55 7.53 9.27
CA ALA A 62 -10.84 7.30 10.53
C ALA A 62 -11.70 7.49 11.79
N SER A 63 -12.96 7.90 11.65
CA SER A 63 -13.97 8.04 12.70
C SER A 63 -14.42 6.72 13.33
N ASP A 64 -14.18 5.56 12.69
CA ASP A 64 -14.66 4.27 13.20
C ASP A 64 -13.85 3.73 14.39
N THR A 65 -12.76 4.41 14.77
CA THR A 65 -11.85 3.95 15.84
C THR A 65 -12.14 4.56 17.21
N GLU A 66 -13.03 5.56 17.32
CA GLU A 66 -13.29 6.26 18.59
C GLU A 66 -14.55 5.82 19.33
N SER A 67 -15.43 5.00 18.74
CA SER A 67 -16.72 4.66 19.37
C SER A 67 -16.69 3.45 20.33
N SER A 68 -15.52 2.87 20.62
CA SER A 68 -15.41 1.71 21.54
C SER A 68 -14.65 1.98 22.85
N ARG A 69 -14.37 3.25 23.19
CA ARG A 69 -13.85 3.65 24.52
C ARG A 69 -14.80 4.58 25.27
N SER A 70 -16.08 4.23 25.36
CA SER A 70 -16.98 4.86 26.34
C SER A 70 -17.97 3.82 26.85
N GLY A 71 -17.56 3.09 27.90
CA GLY A 71 -18.43 2.12 28.54
C GLY A 71 -17.68 1.25 29.55
N SER A 72 -17.13 1.84 30.60
CA SER A 72 -17.05 1.18 31.92
C SER A 72 -16.57 2.16 33.00
N LYS A 73 -17.53 2.83 33.65
CA LYS A 73 -17.41 3.31 35.03
C LYS A 73 -18.80 3.27 35.65
N ALA A 74 -19.08 2.19 36.35
CA ALA A 74 -20.06 2.07 37.42
C ALA A 74 -19.49 1.07 38.42
#